data_AF-A0A842W079-F1
#
_entry.id   AF-A0A842W079-F1
#
_cell.length_a   1.000
_cell.length_b   1.000
_cell.length_c   1.000
_cell.angle_alpha   90.00
_cell.angle_beta   90.00
_cell.angle_gamma   90.00
#
_symmetry.space_group_name_H-M   'P 1'
#
loop_
_entity.id
_entity.type
_entity.pdbx_description
1 polymer ?
#
loop_
_entity_poly.entity_id
_entity_poly.type
_entity_poly.pdbx_seq_one_letter_code
_entity_poly.pdbx_strand_id
1 'polypeptide(L)'
;MKVIVLTEGNKELGIGHIVRCCAIQRSFQESNIHCELFINTAGKILETQEISNVCLNTDLTLFNWLDKKSELLEQINTEDIIIIDSYLVDKEFLKSISKIASLCV
;
A
#
# COMPACT_ATOMS: atom_id res chain seq x y z
N MET A 1 -0.97 -4.68 16.18
CA MET A 1 0.00 -3.86 15.43
C MET A 1 0.36 -4.62 14.17
N LYS A 2 0.00 -4.04 13.03
CA LYS A 2 0.51 -4.42 11.71
C LYS A 2 1.03 -3.18 10.99
N VAL A 3 1.87 -3.40 9.98
CA VAL A 3 2.26 -2.36 9.02
C VAL A 3 1.36 -2.48 7.81
N ILE A 4 0.83 -1.36 7.33
CA ILE A 4 0.06 -1.28 6.09
C ILE A 4 0.77 -0.33 5.16
N VAL A 5 1.11 -0.81 3.97
CA VAL A 5 1.72 0.00 2.91
C VAL A 5 0.68 0.25 1.82
N LEU A 6 0.39 1.52 1.56
CA LEU A 6 -0.55 1.96 0.52
C LEU A 6 0.25 2.58 -0.62
N THR A 7 0.09 2.04 -1.81
CA THR A 7 0.83 2.52 -2.99
C THR A 7 0.01 2.41 -4.27
N GLU A 8 0.58 2.92 -5.35
CA GLU A 8 -0.04 2.92 -6.68
C GLU A 8 1.00 2.68 -7.77
N GLY A 9 0.54 2.17 -8.91
CA GLY A 9 1.37 2.04 -10.08
C GLY A 9 0.58 1.52 -11.27
N ASN A 10 0.85 2.08 -12.45
CA ASN A 10 0.23 1.69 -13.70
C ASN A 10 1.18 1.99 -14.87
N LYS A 11 0.77 1.71 -16.11
CA LYS A 11 1.61 1.95 -17.29
C LYS A 11 1.96 3.43 -17.53
N GLU A 12 1.22 4.38 -16.96
CA GLU A 12 1.43 5.82 -17.15
C GLU A 12 2.31 6.42 -16.04
N LEU A 13 2.07 6.04 -14.78
CA LEU A 13 2.84 6.46 -13.60
C LEU A 13 4.17 5.69 -13.46
N GLY A 14 4.25 4.51 -14.07
CA GLY A 14 5.33 3.56 -13.89
C GLY A 14 5.15 2.69 -12.64
N ILE A 15 6.19 1.91 -12.32
CA ILE A 15 6.19 0.90 -11.25
C ILE A 15 7.15 1.20 -10.11
N GLY A 16 7.80 2.38 -10.10
CA GLY A 16 8.82 2.70 -9.11
C GLY A 16 8.29 2.67 -7.67
N HIS A 17 7.06 3.11 -7.44
CA HIS A 17 6.37 3.08 -6.15
C HIS A 17 6.12 1.63 -5.70
N ILE A 18 5.61 0.78 -6.59
CA ILE A 18 5.42 -0.66 -6.35
C ILE A 18 6.74 -1.33 -5.95
N VAL A 19 7.82 -1.12 -6.72
CA VAL A 19 9.13 -1.75 -6.47
C VAL A 19 9.65 -1.42 -5.06
N ARG A 20 9.65 -0.13 -4.69
CA ARG A 20 10.17 0.30 -3.39
C ARG A 20 9.27 -0.13 -2.23
N CYS A 21 7.95 -0.10 -2.41
CA CYS A 21 7.01 -0.58 -1.40
C CYS A 21 7.09 -2.10 -1.19
N CYS A 22 7.33 -2.88 -2.25
CA CYS A 22 7.61 -4.31 -2.14
C CYS A 22 8.91 -4.58 -1.36
N ALA A 23 9.97 -3.80 -1.59
CA ALA A 23 11.20 -3.90 -0.80
C ALA A 23 10.97 -3.58 0.68
N ILE A 24 10.20 -2.53 0.98
CA ILE A 24 9.83 -2.15 2.35
C ILE A 24 9.03 -3.27 3.04
N GLN A 25 7.99 -3.79 2.39
CA GLN A 25 7.18 -4.89 2.92
C GLN A 25 8.06 -6.09 3.26
N ARG A 26 8.96 -6.46 2.35
CA ARG A 26 9.88 -7.57 2.53
C ARG A 26 10.77 -7.36 3.76
N SER A 27 11.33 -6.17 3.96
CA SER A 27 12.15 -5.88 5.15
C SER A 27 11.39 -6.05 6.46
N PHE A 28 10.10 -5.71 6.49
CA PHE A 28 9.25 -5.99 7.66
C PHE A 28 9.02 -7.49 7.84
N GLN A 29 8.71 -8.23 6.77
CA GLN A 29 8.52 -9.68 6.83
C GLN A 29 9.78 -10.42 7.28
N GLU A 30 10.96 -10.03 6.78
CA GLU A 30 12.26 -10.56 7.21
C GLU A 30 12.54 -10.28 8.70
N SER A 31 11.90 -9.27 9.28
CA SER A 31 11.94 -8.93 10.70
C SER A 31 10.81 -9.58 11.52
N ASN A 32 10.04 -10.51 10.95
CA ASN A 32 8.84 -11.13 11.53
C ASN A 32 7.75 -10.12 11.92
N ILE A 33 7.66 -9.00 11.21
CA ILE A 33 6.61 -7.99 11.37
C ILE A 33 5.56 -8.20 10.27
N HIS A 34 4.30 -8.36 10.67
CA HIS A 34 3.19 -8.48 9.72
C HIS A 34 3.03 -7.18 8.92
N CYS A 35 3.17 -7.28 7.60
CA CYS A 35 3.08 -6.15 6.69
C CYS A 35 2.18 -6.47 5.49
N GLU A 36 1.09 -5.71 5.38
CA GLU A 36 0.15 -5.79 4.26
C GLU A 36 0.50 -4.72 3.22
N LEU A 37 0.50 -5.10 1.94
CA LEU A 37 0.75 -4.20 0.83
C LEU A 37 -0.51 -4.12 -0.06
N PHE A 38 -1.10 -2.93 -0.12
CA PHE A 38 -2.24 -2.62 -0.98
C PHE A 38 -1.79 -1.76 -2.16
N ILE A 39 -2.00 -2.27 -3.36
CA ILE A 39 -1.57 -1.62 -4.60
C ILE A 39 -2.80 -1.21 -5.40
N ASN A 40 -2.94 0.09 -5.64
CA ASN A 40 -3.88 0.61 -6.61
C ASN A 40 -3.27 0.60 -8.02
N THR A 41 -3.92 -0.10 -8.95
CA THR A 41 -3.49 -0.20 -10.35
C THR A 41 -4.44 0.48 -11.34
N ALA A 42 -5.37 1.31 -10.85
CA ALA A 42 -6.32 2.04 -11.70
C ALA A 42 -5.59 2.75 -12.87
N GLY A 43 -5.97 2.42 -14.11
CA GLY A 43 -5.30 2.85 -15.35
C GLY A 43 -5.14 1.71 -16.36
N LYS A 44 -4.34 1.90 -17.43
CA LYS A 44 -3.90 0.78 -18.30
C LYS A 44 -3.10 -0.20 -17.46
N ILE A 45 -3.77 -1.28 -17.08
CA ILE A 45 -3.36 -2.26 -16.07
C ILE A 45 -2.00 -2.88 -16.43
N LEU A 46 -1.15 -2.98 -15.43
CA LEU A 46 -0.04 -3.94 -15.38
C LEU A 46 -0.64 -5.28 -14.99
N GLU A 47 -0.33 -6.34 -15.72
CA GLU A 47 -0.85 -7.65 -15.39
C GLU A 47 -0.38 -8.05 -13.98
N THR A 48 -1.23 -8.73 -13.21
CA THR A 48 -0.88 -9.21 -11.85
C THR A 48 0.44 -9.97 -11.85
N GLN A 49 0.73 -10.70 -12.93
CA GLN A 49 2.00 -11.41 -13.10
C GLN A 49 3.20 -10.47 -13.22
N GLU A 50 3.07 -9.34 -13.92
CA GLU A 50 4.14 -8.33 -14.02
C GLU A 50 4.45 -7.76 -12.64
N ILE A 51 3.42 -7.45 -11.85
CA ILE A 51 3.55 -6.94 -10.48
C ILE A 51 4.18 -8.00 -9.57
N SER A 52 3.69 -9.24 -9.62
CA SER A 52 4.22 -10.35 -8.82
C SER A 52 5.69 -10.61 -9.12
N ASN A 53 6.09 -10.59 -10.40
CA ASN A 53 7.48 -10.79 -10.81
C ASN A 53 8.39 -9.69 -10.25
N VAL A 54 7.94 -8.43 -10.33
CA VAL A 54 8.66 -7.28 -9.79
C VAL A 54 8.79 -7.36 -8.27
N CYS A 55 7.74 -7.85 -7.61
CA CYS A 55 7.72 -8.05 -6.17
C CYS A 55 8.24 -9.43 -5.75
N LEU A 56 9.00 -10.13 -6.60
CA LEU A 56 9.65 -11.41 -6.30
C LEU A 56 8.72 -12.46 -5.69
N ASN A 57 7.46 -12.49 -6.13
CA ASN A 57 6.38 -13.36 -5.62
C ASN A 57 6.10 -13.19 -4.13
N THR A 58 6.23 -11.97 -3.61
CA THR A 58 5.77 -11.61 -2.25
C THR A 58 4.24 -11.53 -2.23
N ASP A 59 3.63 -11.91 -1.11
CA ASP A 59 2.18 -11.78 -0.92
C ASP A 59 1.76 -10.32 -1.05
N LEU A 60 0.97 -9.99 -2.08
CA LEU A 60 0.48 -8.65 -2.34
C LEU A 60 -1.03 -8.66 -2.58
N THR A 61 -1.69 -7.57 -2.22
CA THR A 61 -3.12 -7.40 -2.47
C THR A 61 -3.33 -6.31 -3.52
N LEU A 62 -3.78 -6.71 -4.71
CA LEU A 62 -4.29 -5.73 -5.68
C LEU A 62 -5.64 -5.23 -5.19
N PHE A 63 -5.66 -3.97 -4.81
CA PHE A 63 -6.80 -3.36 -4.16
C PHE A 63 -6.80 -1.87 -4.48
N ASN A 64 -7.84 -1.41 -5.18
CA ASN A 64 -8.02 0.01 -5.43
C ASN A 64 -8.52 0.69 -4.15
N TRP A 65 -7.58 0.94 -3.24
CA TRP A 65 -7.83 1.57 -1.95
C TRP A 65 -8.25 3.04 -2.08
N LEU A 66 -7.98 3.70 -3.21
CA LEU A 66 -8.43 5.08 -3.43
C LEU A 66 -9.95 5.16 -3.60
N ASP A 67 -10.56 4.19 -4.26
CA ASP A 67 -12.02 4.12 -4.40
C ASP A 67 -12.68 3.49 -3.16
N LYS A 68 -11.92 2.69 -2.40
CA LYS A 68 -12.37 1.93 -1.23
C LYS A 68 -11.82 2.46 0.08
N LYS A 69 -11.65 3.78 0.18
CA LYS A 69 -11.10 4.46 1.37
C LYS A 69 -11.83 4.09 2.66
N SER A 70 -13.16 4.04 2.63
CA SER A 70 -13.96 3.69 3.81
C SER A 70 -13.72 2.25 4.27
N GLU A 71 -13.71 1.29 3.34
CA GLU A 71 -13.41 -0.12 3.64
C GLU A 71 -12.02 -0.27 4.25
N LEU A 72 -11.04 0.49 3.74
CA LEU A 72 -9.68 0.49 4.27
C LEU A 72 -9.61 1.09 5.68
N LEU A 73 -10.30 2.21 5.93
CA LEU A 73 -10.33 2.86 7.25
C LEU A 73 -10.91 1.94 8.33
N GLU A 74 -11.89 1.10 7.99
CA GLU A 74 -12.47 0.10 8.89
C GLU A 74 -11.48 -1.03 9.28
N GLN A 75 -10.42 -1.24 8.49
CA GLN A 75 -9.40 -2.26 8.75
C GLN A 75 -8.20 -1.73 9.57
N ILE A 76 -8.11 -0.41 9.76
CA ILE A 76 -7.00 0.24 10.47
C ILE A 76 -7.31 0.30 11.98
N ASN A 77 -6.39 -0.21 12.79
CA ASN A 77 -6.45 -0.12 14.24
C ASN A 77 -5.54 0.98 14.76
N THR A 78 -5.76 1.40 16.01
CA THR A 78 -4.97 2.45 16.65
C THR A 78 -3.50 2.09 16.86
N GLU A 79 -3.18 0.80 16.86
CA GLU A 79 -1.81 0.28 17.01
C GLU A 79 -1.10 0.06 15.68
N ASP A 80 -1.74 0.36 14.55
CA ASP A 80 -1.19 0.09 13.23
C ASP A 80 -0.29 1.23 12.75
N ILE A 81 0.71 0.88 11.94
CA ILE A 81 1.61 1.82 11.27
C ILE A 81 1.22 1.86 9.80
N ILE A 82 0.99 3.06 9.27
CA ILE A 82 0.60 3.25 7.87
C ILE A 82 1.72 3.97 7.13
N ILE A 83 2.16 3.38 6.02
CA ILE A 83 3.14 3.97 5.08
C ILE A 83 2.40 4.28 3.79
N ILE A 84 2.40 5.53 3.35
CA ILE A 84 1.66 5.97 2.16
C ILE A 84 2.63 6.52 1.12
N ASP A 85 2.65 5.88 -0.05
CA ASP A 85 3.48 6.28 -1.18
C ASP A 85 2.63 6.44 -2.44
N SER A 86 1.91 7.57 -2.51
CA SER A 86 0.90 7.86 -3.53
C SER A 86 0.92 9.34 -3.90
N TYR A 87 0.88 9.62 -5.21
CA TYR A 87 0.64 10.95 -5.75
C TYR A 87 -0.85 11.28 -5.83
N LEU A 88 -1.72 10.27 -5.89
CA LEU A 88 -3.16 10.43 -6.08
C LEU A 88 -3.95 10.60 -4.77
N VAL A 89 -3.35 10.32 -3.62
CA VAL A 89 -4.00 10.43 -2.32
C VAL A 89 -4.33 11.89 -1.99
N ASP A 90 -5.56 12.13 -1.54
CA ASP A 90 -5.98 13.46 -1.12
C ASP A 90 -5.63 13.73 0.36
N LYS A 91 -5.55 15.02 0.69
CA LYS A 91 -5.18 15.49 2.03
C LYS A 91 -6.24 15.16 3.09
N GLU A 92 -7.50 14.98 2.72
CA GLU A 92 -8.57 14.67 3.68
C GLU A 92 -8.46 13.23 4.17
N PHE A 93 -8.11 12.32 3.27
CA PHE A 93 -7.82 10.94 3.60
C PHE A 93 -6.60 10.83 4.51
N LEU A 94 -5.50 11.54 4.19
CA LEU A 94 -4.30 11.57 5.05
C LEU A 94 -4.63 12.05 6.47
N LYS A 95 -5.43 13.12 6.60
CA LYS A 95 -5.91 13.61 7.90
C LYS A 95 -6.81 12.62 8.64
N SER A 96 -7.51 11.75 7.92
CA SER A 96 -8.39 10.75 8.52
C SER A 96 -7.56 9.61 9.10
N ILE A 97 -6.59 9.11 8.33
CA ILE A 97 -5.65 8.09 8.80
C ILE A 97 -4.84 8.58 9.99
N SER A 98 -4.32 9.82 9.95
CA SER A 98 -3.48 10.36 11.02
C SER A 98 -4.18 10.51 12.37
N LYS A 99 -5.51 10.43 12.40
CA LYS A 99 -6.30 10.47 13.64
C LYS A 99 -6.55 9.09 14.24
N ILE A 100 -6.35 8.03 13.46
CA ILE A 100 -6.65 6.65 13.83
C ILE A 100 -5.36 5.92 14.14
N ALA A 101 -4.43 5.87 13.19
CA ALA A 101 -3.20 5.07 13.27
C ALA A 101 -2.19 5.62 14.29
N SER A 102 -1.37 4.72 14.85
CA SER A 102 -0.29 5.07 15.79
C SER A 102 0.76 5.96 15.14
N LEU A 103 1.12 5.62 13.89
CA LEU A 103 2.07 6.35 13.09
C LEU A 103 1.61 6.34 11.62
N CYS A 104 1.69 7.50 10.98
CA CYS A 104 1.46 7.66 9.55
C CYS A 104 2.68 8.36 8.94
N VAL A 105 3.28 7.73 7.93
CA VAL A 105 4.47 8.22 7.22
C VAL A 105 4.19 8.32 5.73
#